data_AF-A0A8C6EEX6-F1
#
_entry.id   AF-A0A8C6EEX6-F1
#
_cell.length_a   1.000
_cell.length_b   1.000
_cell.length_c   1.000
_cell.angle_alpha   90.00
_cell.angle_beta   90.00
_cell.angle_gamma   90.00
#
_symmetry.space_group_name_H-M   'P 1'
#
loop_
_entity.id
_entity.type
_entity.pdbx_description
1 polymer ?
#
loop_
_entity_poly.entity_id
_entity_poly.type
_entity_poly.pdbx_seq_one_letter_code
_entity_poly.pdbx_strand_id
1 'polypeptide(L)'
;MKFTLTRWCLTLFIFLNRPLPVLPASSDSTYSPTLEPEPFLFLLGKQRLLQAQHKCFDRMQKLPPYEGEGLYCNRTWDGWACWDDTPAGTLAEQHCPDYFPDFDVEEKVTKYCEEDGVWYMHPESNISWSNYTMCNAFTPEKMQSAYILYYLAIVGHSCRWSPW
;
A
#
# COMPACT_ATOMS: atom_id res chain seq x y z
N MET A 1 -61.59 24.65 17.49
CA MET A 1 -61.46 23.18 17.70
C MET A 1 -60.17 22.71 17.07
N LYS A 2 -59.46 21.84 17.79
CA LYS A 2 -58.03 21.52 17.66
C LYS A 2 -57.70 20.67 16.42
N PHE A 3 -56.51 20.90 15.87
CA PHE A 3 -55.80 20.10 14.86
C PHE A 3 -55.81 18.60 15.18
N THR A 4 -56.11 17.76 14.19
CA THR A 4 -55.67 16.34 14.18
C THR A 4 -55.24 15.91 12.78
N LEU A 5 -54.22 16.56 12.24
CA LEU A 5 -53.37 16.04 11.15
C LEU A 5 -52.28 15.13 11.76
N THR A 6 -52.68 14.22 12.65
CA THR A 6 -51.76 13.39 13.47
C THR A 6 -52.08 11.89 13.36
N ARG A 7 -52.92 11.50 12.39
CA ARG A 7 -53.36 10.10 12.24
C ARG A 7 -52.88 9.38 10.97
N TRP A 8 -51.99 10.00 10.20
CA TRP A 8 -51.30 9.37 9.07
C TRP A 8 -49.78 9.26 9.24
N CYS A 9 -49.17 10.01 10.17
CA CYS A 9 -47.75 9.85 10.51
C CYS A 9 -47.47 8.71 11.51
N LEU A 10 -48.48 8.19 12.22
CA LEU A 10 -48.29 7.09 13.18
C LEU A 10 -48.43 5.69 12.57
N THR A 11 -49.04 5.55 11.40
CA THR A 11 -49.16 4.25 10.71
C THR A 11 -47.94 3.89 9.87
N LEU A 12 -47.13 4.88 9.46
CA LEU A 12 -45.87 4.65 8.74
C LEU A 12 -44.70 4.28 9.68
N PHE A 13 -44.76 4.67 10.95
CA PHE A 13 -43.72 4.36 11.95
C PHE A 13 -43.77 2.90 12.48
N ILE A 14 -44.87 2.18 12.29
CA ILE A 14 -45.02 0.79 12.78
C ILE A 14 -44.46 -0.23 11.76
N PHE A 15 -44.35 0.11 10.48
CA PHE A 15 -43.75 -0.77 9.47
C PHE A 15 -42.23 -0.64 9.33
N LEU A 16 -41.62 0.42 9.86
CA LEU A 16 -40.16 0.63 9.88
C LEU A 16 -39.45 0.03 11.11
N ASN A 17 -40.21 -0.45 12.11
CA ASN A 17 -39.67 -1.03 13.35
C ASN A 17 -40.05 -2.50 13.55
N ARG A 18 -40.27 -3.27 12.47
CA ARG A 18 -40.26 -4.73 12.58
C ARG A 18 -38.86 -5.23 12.23
N PRO A 19 -38.09 -5.77 13.20
CA PRO A 19 -36.87 -6.47 12.86
C PRO A 19 -37.24 -7.65 11.96
N LEU A 20 -36.61 -7.72 10.79
CA LEU A 20 -36.60 -8.94 9.98
C LEU A 20 -36.13 -10.07 10.90
N PRO A 21 -36.77 -11.26 10.91
CA PRO A 21 -36.22 -12.39 11.61
C PRO A 21 -34.85 -12.70 10.99
N VAL A 22 -33.79 -12.39 11.72
CA VAL A 22 -32.43 -12.80 11.39
C VAL A 22 -32.44 -14.33 11.45
N LEU A 23 -32.35 -14.96 10.27
CA LEU A 23 -32.01 -16.37 10.20
C LEU A 23 -30.67 -16.55 10.93
N PRO A 24 -30.52 -17.51 11.84
CA PRO A 24 -29.23 -17.78 12.44
C PRO A 24 -28.28 -18.16 11.30
N ALA A 25 -27.29 -17.30 11.05
CA ALA A 25 -26.11 -17.68 10.31
C ALA A 25 -25.41 -18.72 11.18
N SER A 26 -25.64 -20.01 10.88
CA SER A 26 -24.87 -21.09 11.45
C SER A 26 -23.44 -20.92 10.96
N SER A 27 -22.59 -20.34 11.80
CA SER A 27 -21.14 -20.47 11.70
C SER A 27 -20.77 -21.90 12.11
N ASP A 28 -21.12 -22.88 11.28
CA ASP A 28 -20.65 -24.24 11.49
C ASP A 28 -19.28 -24.36 10.81
N SER A 29 -18.28 -24.12 11.63
CA SER A 29 -16.86 -24.10 11.26
C SER A 29 -16.38 -25.53 11.09
N THR A 30 -16.76 -26.17 10.00
CA THR A 30 -16.00 -27.31 9.47
C THR A 30 -15.06 -26.76 8.42
N TYR A 31 -13.92 -26.24 8.87
CA TYR A 31 -12.82 -25.80 8.01
C TYR A 31 -12.24 -27.03 7.29
N SER A 32 -12.83 -27.36 6.14
CA SER A 32 -12.17 -28.14 5.11
C SER A 32 -11.24 -27.17 4.36
N PRO A 33 -9.95 -27.49 4.14
CA PRO A 33 -9.05 -26.62 3.40
C PRO A 33 -9.42 -26.66 1.91
N THR A 34 -10.43 -25.89 1.52
CA THR A 34 -10.62 -25.54 0.11
C THR A 34 -9.50 -24.56 -0.25
N LEU A 35 -8.57 -25.04 -1.08
CA LEU A 35 -7.71 -24.21 -1.91
C LEU A 35 -8.60 -23.16 -2.61
N GLU A 36 -8.69 -21.96 -2.05
CA GLU A 36 -9.07 -20.81 -2.85
C GLU A 36 -7.94 -20.61 -3.87
N PRO A 37 -8.24 -20.50 -5.17
CA PRO A 37 -7.21 -20.19 -6.15
C PRO A 37 -6.61 -18.85 -5.77
N GLU A 38 -5.32 -18.86 -5.40
CA GLU A 38 -4.48 -17.66 -5.29
C GLU A 38 -4.91 -16.65 -6.35
N PRO A 39 -5.30 -15.42 -5.98
CA PRO A 39 -5.81 -14.44 -6.93
C PRO A 39 -4.86 -14.36 -8.13
N PHE A 40 -5.38 -14.42 -9.36
CA PHE A 40 -4.56 -14.45 -10.57
C PHE A 40 -3.48 -13.34 -10.57
N LEU A 41 -3.82 -12.17 -10.04
CA LEU A 41 -2.92 -11.04 -9.90
C LEU A 41 -1.74 -11.31 -8.94
N PHE A 42 -1.96 -12.05 -7.85
CA PHE A 42 -0.87 -12.47 -6.96
C PHE A 42 0.08 -13.44 -7.65
N LEU A 43 -0.45 -14.41 -8.42
CA LEU A 43 0.37 -15.34 -9.20
C LEU A 43 1.22 -14.61 -10.24
N LEU A 44 0.64 -13.64 -10.96
CA LEU A 44 1.38 -12.79 -11.90
C LEU A 44 2.46 -11.97 -11.19
N GLY A 45 2.13 -11.33 -10.07
CA GLY A 45 3.09 -10.56 -9.26
C GLY A 45 4.27 -11.41 -8.80
N LYS A 46 4.00 -12.63 -8.31
CA LYS A 46 5.01 -13.60 -7.91
C LYS A 46 5.91 -14.02 -9.07
N GLN A 47 5.34 -14.27 -10.25
CA GLN A 47 6.12 -14.60 -11.45
C GLN A 47 7.06 -13.45 -11.85
N ARG A 48 6.55 -12.21 -11.85
CA ARG A 48 7.35 -11.03 -12.18
C ARG A 48 8.46 -10.77 -11.16
N LEU A 49 8.16 -10.92 -9.87
CA LEU A 49 9.15 -10.80 -8.79
C LEU A 49 10.30 -11.82 -8.97
N LEU A 50 9.96 -13.08 -9.26
CA LEU A 50 10.97 -14.12 -9.50
C LEU A 50 11.81 -13.83 -10.75
N GLN A 51 11.17 -13.35 -11.81
CA GLN A 51 11.86 -12.93 -13.04
C GLN A 51 12.82 -11.77 -12.77
N ALA A 52 12.40 -10.79 -11.96
CA ALA A 52 13.22 -9.66 -11.57
C ALA A 52 14.42 -10.07 -10.73
N GLN A 53 14.20 -10.98 -9.78
CA GLN A 53 15.25 -11.58 -8.97
C GLN A 53 16.29 -12.27 -9.86
N HIS A 54 15.85 -13.15 -10.77
CA HIS A 54 16.76 -13.85 -11.69
C HIS A 54 17.56 -12.85 -12.56
N LYS A 55 16.87 -11.85 -13.11
CA LYS A 55 17.50 -10.79 -13.91
C LYS A 55 18.54 -10.00 -13.11
N CYS A 56 18.30 -9.77 -11.83
CA CYS A 56 19.25 -9.10 -10.95
C CYS A 56 20.50 -9.96 -10.73
N PHE A 57 20.35 -11.22 -10.34
CA PHE A 57 21.49 -12.11 -10.13
C PHE A 57 22.32 -12.30 -11.41
N ASP A 58 21.66 -12.46 -12.56
CA ASP A 58 22.33 -12.52 -13.85
C ASP A 58 23.12 -11.23 -14.15
N ARG A 59 22.54 -10.07 -13.86
CA ARG A 59 23.20 -8.76 -14.05
C ARG A 59 24.41 -8.62 -13.14
N MET A 60 24.28 -8.97 -11.86
CA MET A 60 25.36 -8.88 -10.88
C MET A 60 26.57 -9.75 -11.24
N GLN A 61 26.35 -10.89 -11.90
CA GLN A 61 27.43 -11.76 -12.39
C GLN A 61 28.09 -11.24 -13.67
N LYS A 62 27.32 -10.58 -14.55
CA LYS A 62 27.81 -10.12 -15.87
C LYS A 62 28.55 -8.79 -15.81
N LEU A 63 28.16 -7.89 -14.90
CA LEU A 63 28.75 -6.57 -14.80
C LEU A 63 30.18 -6.65 -14.23
N PRO A 64 31.15 -5.89 -14.79
CA PRO A 64 32.52 -5.84 -14.28
C PRO A 64 32.54 -5.32 -12.83
N PRO A 65 33.65 -5.49 -12.09
CA PRO A 65 33.84 -4.84 -10.79
C PRO A 65 33.64 -3.32 -10.88
N TYR A 66 33.33 -2.68 -9.75
CA TYR A 66 33.15 -1.24 -9.69
C TYR A 66 34.39 -0.49 -10.22
N GLU A 67 34.17 0.41 -11.18
CA GLU A 67 35.24 1.17 -11.87
C GLU A 67 35.44 2.58 -11.29
N GLY A 68 34.63 3.00 -10.31
CA GLY A 68 34.76 4.31 -9.69
C GLY A 68 35.85 4.38 -8.63
N GLU A 69 36.20 5.60 -8.24
CA GLU A 69 37.18 5.86 -7.17
C GLU A 69 36.47 6.05 -5.82
N GLY A 70 37.05 5.49 -4.75
CA GLY A 70 36.59 5.69 -3.37
C GLY A 70 35.74 4.55 -2.80
N LEU A 71 35.11 4.83 -1.66
CA LEU A 71 34.18 3.89 -1.01
C LEU A 71 32.88 3.81 -1.82
N TYR A 72 32.31 2.62 -1.89
CA TYR A 72 31.07 2.36 -2.60
C TYR A 72 30.29 1.25 -1.90
N CYS A 73 28.97 1.28 -2.05
CA CYS A 73 28.10 0.21 -1.62
C CYS A 73 28.00 -0.85 -2.73
N ASN A 74 28.22 -2.12 -2.38
CA ASN A 74 28.15 -3.23 -3.32
C ASN A 74 26.74 -3.42 -3.89
N ARG A 75 26.67 -3.85 -5.15
CA ARG A 75 25.44 -4.29 -5.80
C ARG A 75 24.73 -5.36 -4.98
N THR A 76 23.41 -5.27 -4.89
CA THR A 76 22.61 -6.16 -4.05
C THR A 76 21.19 -6.32 -4.55
N TRP A 77 20.57 -7.43 -4.17
CA TRP A 77 19.13 -7.65 -4.28
C TRP A 77 18.50 -7.41 -2.91
N ASP A 78 17.64 -6.40 -2.79
CA ASP A 78 17.03 -6.05 -1.50
C ASP A 78 15.76 -6.85 -1.18
N GLY A 79 15.35 -7.76 -2.07
CA GLY A 79 14.12 -8.52 -1.97
C GLY A 79 13.11 -8.18 -3.07
N TRP A 80 13.08 -6.92 -3.53
CA TRP A 80 12.12 -6.43 -4.53
C TRP A 80 12.77 -5.75 -5.72
N ALA A 81 13.92 -5.10 -5.54
CA ALA A 81 14.63 -4.41 -6.59
C ALA A 81 16.14 -4.69 -6.56
N CYS A 82 16.76 -4.52 -7.74
CA CYS A 82 18.18 -4.70 -7.93
C CYS A 82 18.88 -3.35 -7.75
N TRP A 83 19.95 -3.31 -6.98
CA TRP A 83 20.77 -2.12 -6.78
C TRP A 83 22.16 -2.39 -7.34
N ASP A 84 22.65 -1.47 -8.16
CA ASP A 84 24.01 -1.53 -8.71
C ASP A 84 25.03 -0.94 -7.72
N ASP A 85 26.32 -1.08 -8.03
CA ASP A 85 27.39 -0.48 -7.24
C ASP A 85 27.22 1.04 -7.22
N THR A 86 27.14 1.61 -6.02
CA THR A 86 26.76 3.02 -5.81
C THR A 86 27.84 3.71 -4.97
N PRO A 87 28.37 4.88 -5.39
CA PRO A 87 29.38 5.60 -4.64
C PRO A 87 28.89 6.03 -3.24
N ALA A 88 29.79 6.05 -2.27
CA ALA A 88 29.50 6.48 -0.90
C ALA A 88 28.94 7.91 -0.84
N GLY A 89 28.00 8.15 0.07
CA GLY A 89 27.34 9.44 0.24
C GLY A 89 26.34 9.81 -0.86
N THR A 90 25.88 8.84 -1.66
CA THR A 90 24.92 9.09 -2.75
C THR A 90 23.60 8.36 -2.55
N LEU A 91 22.53 8.96 -3.08
CA LEU A 91 21.19 8.38 -3.10
C LEU A 91 20.96 7.73 -4.47
N ALA A 92 20.89 6.40 -4.48
CA ALA A 92 20.48 5.66 -5.67
C ALA A 92 18.95 5.73 -5.81
N GLU A 93 18.47 5.93 -7.03
CA GLU A 93 17.04 5.99 -7.35
C GLU A 93 16.71 5.10 -8.55
N GLN A 94 15.55 4.47 -8.52
CA GLN A 94 14.97 3.78 -9.67
C GLN A 94 13.44 3.81 -9.59
N HIS A 95 12.76 3.46 -10.69
CA HIS A 95 11.31 3.39 -10.71
C HIS A 95 10.79 2.24 -9.84
N CYS A 96 9.59 2.42 -9.28
CA CYS A 96 8.93 1.37 -8.51
C CYS A 96 8.60 0.15 -9.38
N PRO A 97 8.70 -1.07 -8.83
CA PRO A 97 8.40 -2.30 -9.56
C PRO A 97 6.89 -2.50 -9.79
N ASP A 98 6.54 -3.18 -10.89
CA ASP A 98 5.16 -3.45 -11.32
C ASP A 98 4.63 -4.84 -10.84
N TYR A 99 5.13 -5.31 -9.70
CA TYR A 99 4.78 -6.64 -9.16
C TYR A 99 3.56 -6.59 -8.23
N PHE A 100 3.32 -5.43 -7.63
CA PHE A 100 2.26 -5.19 -6.68
C PHE A 100 1.16 -4.32 -7.31
N PRO A 101 -0.13 -4.61 -7.07
CA PRO A 101 -1.23 -3.86 -7.68
C PRO A 101 -1.36 -2.42 -7.17
N ASP A 102 -0.86 -2.17 -5.96
CA ASP A 102 -0.92 -0.90 -5.27
C ASP A 102 0.33 -0.04 -5.50
N PHE A 103 1.27 -0.49 -6.34
CA PHE A 103 2.47 0.26 -6.65
C PHE A 103 2.26 1.12 -7.89
N ASP A 104 2.64 2.39 -7.78
CA ASP A 104 2.73 3.32 -8.90
C ASP A 104 4.12 3.24 -9.53
N VAL A 105 4.18 2.85 -10.80
CA VAL A 105 5.43 2.67 -11.56
C VAL A 105 6.07 4.00 -11.96
N GLU A 106 5.33 5.11 -11.92
CA GLU A 106 5.85 6.44 -12.21
C GLU A 106 6.63 7.02 -11.01
N GLU A 107 6.33 6.51 -9.81
CA GLU A 107 7.04 6.86 -8.58
C GLU A 107 8.41 6.17 -8.50
N LYS A 108 9.24 6.69 -7.58
CA LYS A 108 10.61 6.21 -7.40
C LYS A 108 10.83 5.56 -6.04
N VAL A 109 11.60 4.48 -6.06
CA VAL A 109 12.23 3.89 -4.88
C VAL A 109 13.65 4.46 -4.76
N THR A 110 14.07 4.73 -3.53
CA THR A 110 15.41 5.25 -3.24
C THR A 110 16.17 4.37 -2.24
N LYS A 111 17.49 4.31 -2.38
CA LYS A 111 18.37 3.61 -1.44
C LYS A 111 19.63 4.44 -1.22
N TYR A 112 19.92 4.74 0.05
CA TYR A 112 21.04 5.59 0.41
C TYR A 112 22.28 4.75 0.70
N CYS A 113 23.39 5.11 0.06
CA CYS A 113 24.71 4.60 0.38
C CYS A 113 25.40 5.58 1.33
N GLU A 114 25.71 5.13 2.55
CA GLU A 114 26.34 5.96 3.56
C GLU A 114 27.80 6.30 3.17
N GLU A 115 28.38 7.31 3.84
CA GLU A 115 29.74 7.79 3.54
C GLU A 115 30.83 6.75 3.83
N ASP A 116 30.53 5.75 4.66
CA ASP A 116 31.42 4.64 5.00
C ASP A 116 31.39 3.49 3.98
N GLY A 117 30.56 3.59 2.93
CA GLY A 117 30.39 2.54 1.92
C GLY A 117 29.44 1.42 2.36
N VAL A 118 28.61 1.66 3.37
CA VAL A 118 27.59 0.71 3.84
C VAL A 118 26.20 1.18 3.40
N TRP A 119 25.35 0.23 3.00
CA TRP A 119 23.96 0.55 2.70
C TRP A 119 23.23 0.99 3.95
N TYR A 120 22.42 2.05 3.84
CA TYR A 120 21.62 2.58 4.95
C TYR A 120 20.85 1.47 5.69
N MET A 121 21.01 1.45 7.02
CA MET A 121 20.39 0.49 7.92
C MET A 121 19.21 1.17 8.64
N HIS A 122 18.03 0.55 8.60
CA HIS A 122 16.88 1.11 9.29
C HIS A 122 17.09 1.05 10.81
N PRO A 123 16.88 2.15 11.56
CA PRO A 123 17.28 2.27 12.97
C PRO A 123 16.56 1.28 13.90
N GLU A 124 15.36 0.85 13.53
CA GLU A 124 14.57 -0.07 14.36
C GLU A 124 14.89 -1.55 14.07
N SER A 125 15.26 -1.90 12.83
CA SER A 125 15.45 -3.29 12.41
C SER A 125 16.91 -3.68 12.24
N ASN A 126 17.83 -2.71 12.16
CA ASN A 126 19.26 -2.92 11.85
C ASN A 126 19.47 -3.80 10.61
N ILE A 127 18.64 -3.62 9.60
CA ILE A 127 18.73 -4.30 8.30
C ILE A 127 18.81 -3.24 7.23
N SER A 128 19.55 -3.53 6.15
CA SER A 128 19.68 -2.61 5.03
C SER A 128 18.29 -2.35 4.42
N TRP A 129 17.95 -1.09 4.27
CA TRP A 129 16.60 -0.68 3.90
C TRP A 129 16.60 0.13 2.61
N SER A 130 15.51 0.02 1.88
CA SER A 130 15.23 0.79 0.66
C SER A 130 13.87 1.45 0.84
N ASN A 131 13.78 2.70 0.43
CA ASN A 131 12.59 3.52 0.65
C ASN A 131 11.55 3.32 -0.46
N TYR A 132 10.59 2.44 -0.21
CA TYR A 132 9.43 2.18 -1.08
C TYR A 132 8.19 3.01 -0.72
N THR A 133 8.30 3.99 0.21
CA THR A 133 7.11 4.72 0.71
C THR A 133 6.37 5.50 -0.37
N MET A 134 7.10 6.01 -1.37
CA MET A 134 6.50 6.74 -2.49
C MET A 134 5.71 5.81 -3.42
N CYS A 135 6.13 4.56 -3.58
CA CYS A 135 5.51 3.61 -4.50
C CYS A 135 4.02 3.37 -4.20
N ASN A 136 3.58 3.46 -2.95
CA ASN A 136 2.18 3.29 -2.58
C ASN A 136 1.59 4.53 -1.90
N ALA A 137 2.22 5.70 -2.01
CA ALA A 137 1.76 6.92 -1.37
C ALA A 137 0.43 7.40 -1.96
N PHE A 138 0.28 7.31 -3.28
CA PHE A 138 -0.84 7.87 -4.04
C PHE A 138 -1.78 6.80 -4.61
N THR A 139 -2.05 5.73 -3.86
CA THR A 139 -3.01 4.72 -4.33
C THR A 139 -4.43 5.31 -4.43
N PRO A 140 -5.27 4.84 -5.36
CA PRO A 140 -6.63 5.36 -5.54
C PRO A 140 -7.46 5.26 -4.25
N GLU A 141 -7.26 4.22 -3.45
CA GLU A 141 -7.91 4.04 -2.16
C GLU A 141 -7.49 5.10 -1.12
N LYS A 142 -6.18 5.38 -1.02
CA LYS A 142 -5.65 6.43 -0.14
C LYS A 142 -6.12 7.81 -0.61
N MET A 143 -6.11 8.07 -1.91
CA MET A 143 -6.63 9.31 -2.49
C MET A 143 -8.13 9.47 -2.20
N GLN A 144 -8.95 8.44 -2.42
CA GLN A 144 -10.38 8.48 -2.13
C GLN A 144 -10.64 8.76 -0.64
N SER A 145 -9.89 8.11 0.25
CA SER A 145 -9.98 8.35 1.69
C SER A 145 -9.63 9.80 2.05
N ALA A 146 -8.57 10.35 1.44
CA ALA A 146 -8.18 11.75 1.62
C ALA A 146 -9.28 12.71 1.15
N TYR A 147 -9.91 12.45 0.00
CA TYR A 147 -11.05 13.23 -0.48
C TYR A 147 -12.24 13.16 0.47
N ILE A 148 -12.61 11.97 0.95
CA ILE A 148 -13.71 11.81 1.91
C ILE A 148 -13.44 12.62 3.18
N LEU A 149 -12.24 12.50 3.75
CA LEU A 149 -11.84 13.26 4.94
C LEU A 149 -11.86 14.77 4.69
N TYR A 150 -11.40 15.20 3.51
CA TYR A 150 -11.44 16.60 3.10
C TYR A 150 -12.87 17.14 3.03
N TYR A 151 -13.80 16.42 2.39
CA TYR A 151 -15.21 16.81 2.36
C TYR A 151 -15.85 16.82 3.75
N LEU A 152 -15.56 15.83 4.59
CA LEU A 152 -16.03 15.80 5.98
C LEU A 152 -15.50 16.97 6.80
N ALA A 153 -14.24 17.37 6.60
CA ALA A 153 -13.66 18.54 7.27
C ALA A 153 -14.34 19.84 6.82
N ILE A 154 -14.59 20.01 5.51
CA ILE A 154 -15.32 21.17 4.98
C ILE A 154 -16.72 21.25 5.57
N VAL A 155 -17.48 20.15 5.52
CA VAL A 155 -18.86 20.09 6.04
C VAL A 155 -18.87 20.27 7.56
N GLY A 156 -17.93 19.66 8.27
CA GLY A 156 -17.81 19.81 9.72
C GLY A 156 -17.46 21.24 10.13
N HIS A 157 -16.57 21.90 9.39
CA HIS A 157 -16.20 23.30 9.64
C HIS A 157 -17.33 24.25 9.25
N SER A 158 -18.06 24.00 8.16
CA SER A 158 -19.20 24.84 7.78
C SER A 158 -20.40 24.68 8.74
N CYS A 159 -20.67 23.48 9.24
CA CYS A 159 -21.71 23.24 10.25
C CYS A 159 -21.37 23.86 11.62
N ARG A 160 -20.08 24.00 11.96
CA ARG A 160 -19.62 24.67 13.21
C ARG A 160 -19.93 26.17 13.24
N TRP A 161 -20.18 26.80 12.09
CA TRP A 161 -20.51 28.21 11.97
C TRP A 161 -22.01 28.45 11.73
N SER A 162 -22.89 27.64 12.30
CA SER A 162 -24.32 27.96 12.39
C SER A 162 -24.59 28.73 13.69
N PRO A 163 -24.79 30.07 13.67
CA PRO A 163 -25.17 30.83 14.85
C PRO A 163 -26.70 30.81 14.94
N TRP A 164 -27.24 29.79 15.60
CA TRP A 164 -28.64 29.76 16.06
C TRP A 164 -28.66 29.35 17.52
#